data_AF-A0AA85IYP5-F1
#
_entry.id   AF-A0AA85IYP5-F1
#
_cell.length_a   1.000
_cell.length_b   1.000
_cell.length_c   1.000
_cell.angle_alpha   90.00
_cell.angle_beta   90.00
_cell.angle_gamma   90.00
#
_symmetry.space_group_name_H-M   'P 1'
#
loop_
_entity.id
_entity.type
_entity.pdbx_description
1 polymer ?
#
loop_
_entity_poly.entity_id
_entity_poly.type
_entity_poly.pdbx_seq_one_letter_code
_entity_poly.pdbx_strand_id
1 'polypeptide(L)'
;MLSKGLSTITIPSIYRPLVLGVFMAFTVIGYQYLYPDETFRITNLLVLFKYITFITLTLVQVYFSVATLLQTYKVFTIHSYFYTLAFTYSWTIAMIYLIVYLVDPTVATDNPELKAMPLWFNHVTHFFPPAAVVVDAFVWRPKSVKLSLSFIVCYILMAGYNIYIEVSISAFHFSPYPKLDKIPTGYRFLVYVISWGLVSVFTACNYYLLRLINQQSSGAEQPIKDKK
;
A
#
# COMPACT_ATOMS: atom_id res chain seq x y z
N MET A 1 7.78 -14.40 32.60
CA MET A 1 8.50 -13.80 31.44
C MET A 1 8.16 -14.48 30.10
N LEU A 2 7.75 -15.76 30.07
CA LEU A 2 7.40 -16.50 28.83
C LEU A 2 6.04 -16.15 28.19
N SER A 3 5.04 -15.65 28.93
CA SER A 3 3.70 -15.41 28.35
C SER A 3 3.58 -14.16 27.47
N LYS A 4 4.41 -13.12 27.69
CA LYS A 4 4.41 -11.90 26.84
C LYS A 4 4.98 -12.17 25.43
N GLY A 5 5.98 -13.05 25.31
CA GLY A 5 6.62 -13.41 24.04
C GLY A 5 5.76 -14.29 23.13
N LEU A 6 4.87 -15.10 23.72
CA LEU A 6 3.96 -15.96 22.95
C LEU A 6 2.90 -15.11 22.22
N SER A 7 2.29 -14.13 22.91
CA SER A 7 1.24 -13.27 22.32
C SER A 7 1.73 -12.40 21.16
N THR A 8 3.00 -11.98 21.18
CA THR A 8 3.58 -11.07 20.19
C THR A 8 3.81 -11.73 18.82
N ILE A 9 3.86 -13.07 18.76
CA ILE A 9 4.04 -13.81 17.50
C ILE A 9 2.75 -14.53 17.08
N THR A 10 1.97 -15.06 18.04
CA THR A 10 0.77 -15.84 17.71
C THR A 10 -0.29 -15.00 16.98
N ILE A 11 -0.59 -13.78 17.44
CA ILE A 11 -1.65 -12.95 16.81
C ILE A 11 -1.25 -12.55 15.37
N PRO A 12 -0.05 -11.98 15.10
CA PRO A 12 0.38 -11.69 13.73
C PRO A 12 0.43 -12.93 12.83
N SER A 13 0.79 -14.10 13.38
CA SER A 13 0.87 -15.36 12.61
C SER A 13 -0.49 -15.88 12.15
N ILE A 14 -1.59 -15.44 12.76
CA ILE A 14 -2.96 -15.77 12.34
C ILE A 14 -3.51 -14.64 11.47
N TYR A 15 -3.36 -13.39 11.93
CA TYR A 15 -3.90 -12.20 11.27
C TYR A 15 -3.36 -12.02 9.84
N ARG A 16 -2.04 -12.10 9.65
CA ARG A 16 -1.40 -11.78 8.37
C ARG A 16 -1.74 -12.78 7.25
N PRO A 17 -1.75 -14.11 7.49
CA PRO A 17 -2.24 -15.06 6.50
C PRO A 17 -3.71 -14.86 6.11
N LEU A 18 -4.58 -14.51 7.07
CA LEU A 18 -5.99 -14.20 6.77
C LEU A 18 -6.11 -12.99 5.85
N VAL A 19 -5.41 -11.90 6.19
CA VAL A 19 -5.38 -10.69 5.36
C VAL A 19 -4.77 -10.96 3.99
N LEU A 20 -3.70 -11.74 3.91
CA LEU A 20 -3.11 -12.16 2.64
C LEU A 20 -4.12 -12.95 1.81
N GLY A 21 -4.89 -13.87 2.43
CA GLY A 21 -5.98 -14.59 1.77
C GLY A 21 -7.03 -13.65 1.16
N VAL A 22 -7.39 -12.57 1.85
CA VAL A 22 -8.29 -11.53 1.31
C VAL A 22 -7.68 -10.82 0.11
N PHE A 23 -6.40 -10.44 0.16
CA PHE A 23 -5.73 -9.82 -1.00
C PHE A 23 -5.60 -10.76 -2.19
N MET A 24 -5.35 -12.05 -1.95
CA MET A 24 -5.34 -13.07 -3.01
C MET A 24 -6.74 -13.21 -3.62
N ALA A 25 -7.80 -13.19 -2.80
CA ALA A 25 -9.18 -13.17 -3.29
C ALA A 25 -9.48 -11.93 -4.14
N PHE A 26 -9.06 -10.73 -3.72
CA PHE A 26 -9.18 -9.53 -4.55
C PHE A 26 -8.44 -9.65 -5.88
N THR A 27 -7.25 -10.26 -5.88
CA THR A 27 -6.49 -10.47 -7.11
C THR A 27 -7.24 -11.40 -8.06
N VAL A 28 -7.79 -12.51 -7.56
CA VAL A 28 -8.54 -13.49 -8.36
C VAL A 28 -9.86 -12.90 -8.86
N ILE A 29 -10.64 -12.25 -7.99
CA ILE A 29 -11.92 -11.63 -8.36
C ILE A 29 -11.70 -10.49 -9.35
N GLY A 30 -10.70 -9.64 -9.11
CA GLY A 30 -10.33 -8.55 -10.01
C GLY A 30 -9.90 -9.07 -11.39
N TYR A 31 -9.14 -10.18 -11.42
CA TYR A 31 -8.80 -10.87 -12.67
C TYR A 31 -10.04 -11.35 -13.42
N GLN A 32 -10.99 -11.99 -12.73
CA GLN A 32 -12.23 -12.49 -13.33
C GLN A 32 -13.11 -11.37 -13.89
N TYR A 33 -13.12 -10.19 -13.26
CA TYR A 33 -13.81 -9.03 -13.81
C TYR A 33 -13.16 -8.51 -15.10
N LEU A 34 -11.83 -8.54 -15.20
CA LEU A 34 -11.10 -7.96 -16.33
C LEU A 34 -10.97 -8.92 -17.52
N TYR A 35 -10.93 -10.22 -17.25
CA TYR A 35 -10.81 -11.27 -18.25
C TYR A 35 -11.93 -12.31 -18.03
N PRO A 36 -13.20 -11.93 -18.27
CA PRO A 36 -14.29 -12.88 -18.18
C PRO A 36 -14.04 -14.02 -19.17
N ASP A 37 -14.32 -15.25 -18.75
CA ASP A 37 -14.17 -16.47 -19.54
C ASP A 37 -12.71 -16.91 -19.86
N GLU A 38 -11.70 -16.17 -19.39
CA GLU A 38 -10.31 -16.62 -19.51
C GLU A 38 -9.87 -17.43 -18.29
N THR A 39 -9.09 -18.49 -18.55
CA THR A 39 -8.38 -19.18 -17.48
C THR A 39 -7.31 -18.26 -16.87
N PHE A 40 -7.02 -18.44 -15.59
CA PHE A 40 -6.01 -17.62 -14.90
C PHE A 40 -4.64 -17.77 -15.57
N ARG A 41 -4.10 -16.67 -16.10
CA ARG A 41 -2.80 -16.59 -16.75
C ARG A 41 -1.95 -15.52 -16.10
N ILE A 42 -0.75 -15.89 -15.67
CA ILE A 42 0.21 -14.95 -15.05
C ILE A 42 0.55 -13.81 -16.02
N THR A 43 0.65 -14.08 -17.32
CA THR A 43 0.92 -13.05 -18.34
C THR A 43 -0.14 -11.95 -18.34
N ASN A 44 -1.41 -12.31 -18.23
CA ASN A 44 -2.50 -11.35 -18.16
C ASN A 44 -2.46 -10.56 -16.86
N LEU A 45 -2.14 -11.22 -15.73
CA LEU A 45 -1.93 -10.54 -14.46
C LEU A 45 -0.79 -9.50 -14.53
N LEU A 46 0.32 -9.83 -15.21
CA LEU A 46 1.43 -8.91 -15.42
C LEU A 46 1.04 -7.69 -16.26
N VAL A 47 0.13 -7.85 -17.23
CA VAL A 47 -0.40 -6.70 -17.99
C VAL A 47 -1.14 -5.72 -17.07
N LEU A 48 -1.79 -6.21 -16.01
CA LEU A 48 -2.50 -5.36 -15.04
C LEU A 48 -1.56 -4.50 -14.19
N PHE A 49 -0.25 -4.78 -14.17
CA PHE A 49 0.75 -3.92 -13.52
C PHE A 49 0.91 -2.56 -14.23
N LYS A 50 0.27 -2.37 -15.39
CA LYS A 50 0.08 -1.02 -15.93
C LYS A 50 -0.70 -0.11 -14.98
N TYR A 51 -1.55 -0.66 -14.12
CA TYR A 51 -2.31 0.10 -13.13
C TYR A 51 -1.58 0.12 -11.78
N ILE A 52 -1.39 1.31 -11.19
CA ILE A 52 -0.70 1.43 -9.90
C ILE A 52 -1.41 0.71 -8.75
N THR A 53 -2.73 0.54 -8.85
CA THR A 53 -3.52 -0.17 -7.84
C THR A 53 -3.04 -1.61 -7.75
N PHE A 54 -2.76 -2.27 -8.87
CA PHE A 54 -2.20 -3.63 -8.88
C PHE A 54 -0.77 -3.66 -8.35
N ILE A 55 0.09 -2.70 -8.75
CA ILE A 55 1.44 -2.57 -8.19
C ILE A 55 1.38 -2.44 -6.65
N THR A 56 0.48 -1.61 -6.15
CA THR A 56 0.32 -1.34 -4.71
C THR A 56 -0.27 -2.54 -3.97
N LEU A 57 -1.26 -3.22 -4.56
CA LEU A 57 -1.79 -4.47 -4.03
C LEU A 57 -0.69 -5.54 -3.94
N THR A 58 0.16 -5.66 -4.96
CA THR A 58 1.32 -6.57 -4.92
C THR A 58 2.31 -6.16 -3.84
N LEU A 59 2.65 -4.88 -3.70
CA LEU A 59 3.53 -4.39 -2.63
C LEU A 59 2.98 -4.77 -1.24
N VAL A 60 1.68 -4.59 -1.01
CA VAL A 60 1.02 -4.94 0.26
C VAL A 60 0.98 -6.46 0.46
N GLN A 61 0.73 -7.25 -0.59
CA GLN A 61 0.80 -8.71 -0.52
C GLN A 61 2.20 -9.22 -0.18
N VAL A 62 3.24 -8.66 -0.82
CA VAL A 62 4.64 -8.97 -0.51
C VAL A 62 4.92 -8.64 0.94
N TYR A 63 4.50 -7.47 1.42
CA TYR A 63 4.63 -7.09 2.82
C TYR A 63 4.00 -8.14 3.76
N PHE A 64 2.72 -8.47 3.58
CA PHE A 64 2.03 -9.44 4.45
C PHE A 64 2.62 -10.86 4.36
N SER A 65 3.17 -11.24 3.21
CA SER A 65 3.84 -12.53 3.00
C SER A 65 5.15 -12.64 3.79
N VAL A 66 5.95 -11.58 3.81
CA VAL A 66 7.29 -11.61 4.44
C VAL A 66 7.29 -11.11 5.88
N ALA A 67 6.28 -10.35 6.31
CA ALA A 67 6.25 -9.69 7.62
C ALA A 67 6.43 -10.66 8.79
N THR A 68 5.73 -11.81 8.77
CA THR A 68 5.87 -12.85 9.82
C THR A 68 7.26 -13.49 9.83
N LEU A 69 7.86 -13.70 8.66
CA LEU A 69 9.22 -14.23 8.54
C LEU A 69 10.24 -13.25 9.11
N LEU A 70 10.20 -11.99 8.64
CA LEU A 70 11.11 -10.93 9.12
C LEU A 70 10.98 -10.74 10.64
N GLN A 71 9.78 -10.87 11.17
CA GLN A 71 9.52 -10.84 12.61
C GLN A 71 10.14 -12.04 13.34
N THR A 72 9.93 -13.25 12.84
CA THR A 72 10.46 -14.49 13.44
C THR A 72 11.99 -14.45 13.52
N TYR A 73 12.64 -13.95 12.46
CA TYR A 73 14.08 -13.78 12.38
C TYR A 73 14.59 -12.46 13.01
N LYS A 74 13.72 -11.70 13.70
CA LYS A 74 14.07 -10.45 14.40
C LYS A 74 14.70 -9.36 13.50
N VAL A 75 14.40 -9.37 12.21
CA VAL A 75 14.89 -8.40 11.22
C VAL A 75 14.00 -7.14 11.21
N PHE A 76 13.88 -6.50 12.37
CA PHE A 76 12.86 -5.47 12.62
C PHE A 76 13.02 -4.21 11.78
N THR A 77 14.25 -3.82 11.44
CA THR A 77 14.52 -2.61 10.65
C THR A 77 13.99 -2.77 9.23
N ILE A 78 14.31 -3.88 8.56
CA ILE A 78 13.83 -4.18 7.21
C ILE A 78 12.31 -4.29 7.20
N HIS A 79 11.74 -5.02 8.17
CA HIS A 79 10.30 -5.12 8.33
C HIS A 79 9.63 -3.74 8.45
N SER A 80 10.20 -2.82 9.22
CA SER A 80 9.64 -1.49 9.42
C SER A 80 9.72 -0.61 8.17
N TYR A 81 10.72 -0.80 7.31
CA TYR A 81 10.76 -0.15 5.98
C TYR A 81 9.72 -0.74 5.03
N PHE A 82 9.54 -2.06 5.01
CA PHE A 82 8.45 -2.68 4.23
C PHE A 82 7.07 -2.19 4.70
N TYR A 83 6.86 -2.10 6.01
CA TYR A 83 5.65 -1.51 6.58
C TYR A 83 5.47 -0.06 6.12
N THR A 84 6.53 0.75 6.18
CA THR A 84 6.51 2.14 5.73
C THR A 84 6.12 2.28 4.27
N LEU A 85 6.67 1.43 3.39
CA LEU A 85 6.29 1.38 1.98
C LEU A 85 4.81 0.98 1.81
N ALA A 86 4.39 -0.12 2.42
CA ALA A 86 3.01 -0.60 2.34
C ALA A 86 2.01 0.45 2.83
N PHE A 87 2.27 1.09 3.97
CA PHE A 87 1.43 2.15 4.52
C PHE A 87 1.38 3.36 3.58
N THR A 88 2.53 3.87 3.17
CA THR A 88 2.62 5.12 2.39
C THR A 88 1.90 4.98 1.05
N TYR A 89 2.17 3.89 0.32
CA TYR A 89 1.60 3.70 -1.00
C TYR A 89 0.13 3.31 -0.97
N SER A 90 -0.30 2.46 -0.02
CA SER A 90 -1.72 2.13 0.12
C SER A 90 -2.58 3.38 0.40
N TRP A 91 -2.12 4.28 1.28
CA TRP A 91 -2.82 5.53 1.55
C TRP A 91 -2.72 6.53 0.39
N THR A 92 -1.56 6.64 -0.25
CA THR A 92 -1.38 7.51 -1.43
C THR A 92 -2.34 7.13 -2.54
N ILE A 93 -2.44 5.83 -2.87
CA ILE A 93 -3.32 5.35 -3.94
C ILE A 93 -4.79 5.47 -3.56
N ALA A 94 -5.15 5.20 -2.30
CA ALA A 94 -6.50 5.45 -1.82
C ALA A 94 -6.91 6.92 -1.98
N MET A 95 -6.01 7.87 -1.67
CA MET A 95 -6.28 9.30 -1.83
C MET A 95 -6.31 9.76 -3.28
N ILE A 96 -5.40 9.28 -4.13
CA ILE A 96 -5.44 9.58 -5.57
C ILE A 96 -6.77 9.10 -6.15
N TYR A 97 -7.17 7.87 -5.82
CA TYR A 97 -8.46 7.32 -6.24
C TYR A 97 -9.63 8.18 -5.74
N LEU A 98 -9.63 8.57 -4.46
CA LEU A 98 -10.67 9.42 -3.89
C LEU A 98 -10.74 10.79 -4.58
N ILE A 99 -9.60 11.44 -4.81
CA ILE A 99 -9.52 12.73 -5.50
C ILE A 99 -10.07 12.60 -6.93
N VAL A 100 -9.62 11.59 -7.69
CA VAL A 100 -10.10 11.34 -9.05
C VAL A 100 -11.60 11.08 -9.05
N TYR A 101 -12.09 10.24 -8.14
CA TYR A 101 -13.51 9.90 -8.04
C TYR A 101 -14.38 11.12 -7.70
N LEU A 102 -13.90 12.02 -6.84
CA LEU A 102 -14.62 13.24 -6.47
C LEU A 102 -14.58 14.33 -7.57
N VAL A 103 -13.51 14.38 -8.35
CA VAL A 103 -13.32 15.40 -9.42
C VAL A 103 -13.96 14.96 -10.74
N ASP A 104 -13.73 13.73 -11.17
CA ASP A 104 -14.26 13.15 -12.40
C ASP A 104 -14.49 11.63 -12.22
N PRO A 105 -15.67 11.22 -11.72
CA PRO A 105 -15.98 9.80 -11.52
C PRO A 105 -15.98 9.00 -12.84
N THR A 106 -16.12 9.67 -14.00
CA THR A 106 -16.10 9.01 -15.32
C THR A 106 -14.77 8.33 -15.62
N VAL A 107 -13.67 8.78 -14.99
CA VAL A 107 -12.35 8.13 -15.10
C VAL A 107 -12.40 6.69 -14.59
N ALA A 108 -13.21 6.42 -13.56
CA ALA A 108 -13.39 5.10 -12.98
C ALA A 108 -14.56 4.32 -13.60
N THR A 109 -15.66 4.99 -13.96
CA THR A 109 -16.89 4.32 -14.45
C THR A 109 -16.91 4.09 -15.95
N ASP A 110 -16.27 4.96 -16.74
CA ASP A 110 -16.39 4.96 -18.20
C ASP A 110 -15.12 4.45 -18.88
N ASN A 111 -14.13 4.00 -18.10
CA ASN A 111 -12.96 3.32 -18.64
C ASN A 111 -13.38 1.98 -19.29
N PRO A 112 -13.23 1.81 -20.62
CA PRO A 112 -13.66 0.59 -21.31
C PRO A 112 -13.01 -0.68 -20.76
N GLU A 113 -11.76 -0.57 -20.29
CA GLU A 113 -11.03 -1.70 -19.74
C GLU A 113 -11.50 -2.10 -18.34
N LEU A 114 -12.10 -1.18 -17.59
CA LEU A 114 -12.61 -1.41 -16.23
C LEU A 114 -14.14 -1.57 -16.20
N LYS A 115 -14.82 -1.53 -17.36
CA LYS A 115 -16.29 -1.50 -17.45
C LYS A 115 -16.96 -2.71 -16.79
N ALA A 116 -16.29 -3.85 -16.78
CA ALA A 116 -16.78 -5.08 -16.15
C ALA A 116 -16.50 -5.13 -14.63
N MET A 117 -15.69 -4.22 -14.09
CA MET A 117 -15.37 -4.15 -12.67
C MET A 117 -16.38 -3.24 -11.95
N PRO A 118 -17.16 -3.78 -10.99
CA PRO A 118 -18.17 -2.99 -10.30
C PRO A 118 -17.53 -1.94 -9.39
N LEU A 119 -18.16 -0.77 -9.29
CA LEU A 119 -17.63 0.37 -8.54
C LEU A 119 -17.34 0.05 -7.06
N TRP A 120 -18.19 -0.74 -6.40
CA TRP A 120 -17.97 -1.15 -5.01
C TRP A 120 -16.64 -1.91 -4.85
N PHE A 121 -16.26 -2.71 -5.84
CA PHE A 121 -15.01 -3.48 -5.82
C PHE A 121 -13.81 -2.57 -6.01
N ASN A 122 -13.95 -1.55 -6.87
CA ASN A 122 -12.96 -0.46 -6.96
C ASN A 122 -12.80 0.24 -5.60
N HIS A 123 -13.86 0.63 -4.91
CA HIS A 123 -13.73 1.23 -3.57
C HIS A 123 -13.02 0.30 -2.58
N VAL A 124 -13.44 -0.96 -2.49
CA VAL A 124 -12.86 -1.92 -1.55
C VAL A 124 -11.38 -2.16 -1.82
N THR A 125 -10.97 -2.33 -3.07
CA THR A 125 -9.56 -2.58 -3.43
C THR A 125 -8.64 -1.38 -3.18
N HIS A 126 -9.18 -0.16 -3.11
CA HIS A 126 -8.40 1.04 -2.76
C HIS A 126 -8.38 1.32 -1.25
N PHE A 127 -9.46 1.04 -0.51
CA PHE A 127 -9.56 1.39 0.92
C PHE A 127 -9.26 0.24 1.89
N PHE A 128 -9.41 -1.02 1.48
CA PHE A 128 -9.03 -2.16 2.32
C PHE A 128 -7.51 -2.22 2.59
N PRO A 129 -6.59 -2.02 1.60
CA PRO A 129 -5.17 -2.05 1.87
C PRO A 129 -4.69 -1.10 2.98
N PRO A 130 -5.00 0.22 2.96
CA PRO A 130 -4.56 1.12 4.02
C PRO A 130 -5.17 0.74 5.38
N ALA A 131 -6.43 0.30 5.42
CA ALA A 131 -7.08 -0.15 6.65
C ALA A 131 -6.37 -1.38 7.25
N ALA A 132 -6.05 -2.38 6.43
CA ALA A 132 -5.33 -3.58 6.86
C ALA A 132 -3.93 -3.23 7.41
N VAL A 133 -3.20 -2.33 6.75
CA VAL A 133 -1.87 -1.91 7.22
C VAL A 133 -1.95 -1.11 8.53
N VAL A 134 -3.00 -0.31 8.75
CA VAL A 134 -3.23 0.36 10.03
C VAL A 134 -3.50 -0.67 11.13
N VAL A 135 -4.34 -1.67 10.89
CA VAL A 135 -4.61 -2.73 11.87
C VAL A 135 -3.34 -3.52 12.19
N ASP A 136 -2.51 -3.85 11.19
CA ASP A 136 -1.22 -4.53 11.44
C ASP A 136 -0.30 -3.70 12.35
N ALA A 137 -0.33 -2.36 12.21
CA ALA A 137 0.41 -1.44 13.10
C ALA A 137 0.10 -1.67 14.58
N PHE A 138 -1.17 -1.91 14.91
CA PHE A 138 -1.62 -2.15 16.29
C PHE A 138 -1.35 -3.59 16.73
N VAL A 139 -1.51 -4.55 15.82
CA VAL A 139 -1.28 -5.98 16.07
C VAL A 139 0.19 -6.26 16.36
N TRP A 140 1.10 -5.65 15.59
CA TRP A 140 2.53 -5.96 15.65
C TRP A 140 3.40 -4.85 16.22
N ARG A 141 3.02 -3.58 16.07
CA ARG A 141 3.79 -2.41 16.53
C ARG A 141 5.19 -2.33 15.88
N PRO A 142 5.26 -2.06 14.55
CA PRO A 142 6.53 -1.84 13.87
C PRO A 142 7.38 -0.77 14.58
N LYS A 143 8.71 -0.93 14.53
CA LYS A 143 9.61 0.06 15.11
C LYS A 143 9.62 1.32 14.25
N SER A 144 9.62 2.49 14.88
CA SER A 144 9.87 3.72 14.14
C SER A 144 11.28 3.70 13.55
N VAL A 145 11.39 3.80 12.24
CA VAL A 145 12.65 4.00 11.51
C VAL A 145 12.97 5.49 11.38
N LYS A 146 14.17 5.84 10.90
CA LYS A 146 14.57 7.24 10.70
C LYS A 146 13.72 7.86 9.58
N LEU A 147 13.06 8.98 9.87
CA LEU A 147 12.17 9.67 8.93
C LEU A 147 12.86 10.01 7.60
N SER A 148 14.11 10.48 7.64
CA SER A 148 14.88 10.79 6.42
C SER A 148 15.09 9.57 5.52
N LEU A 149 15.39 8.40 6.11
CA LEU A 149 15.53 7.15 5.36
C LEU A 149 14.18 6.64 4.85
N SER A 150 13.09 6.84 5.60
CA SER A 150 11.73 6.55 5.13
C SER A 150 11.39 7.35 3.86
N PHE A 151 11.71 8.64 3.84
CA PHE A 151 11.53 9.46 2.63
C PHE A 151 12.36 8.94 1.48
N ILE A 152 13.65 8.65 1.69
CA ILE A 152 14.54 8.13 0.63
C ILE A 152 13.95 6.85 0.02
N VAL A 153 13.55 5.88 0.85
CA VAL A 153 13.02 4.60 0.38
C VAL A 153 11.71 4.77 -0.40
N CYS A 154 10.80 5.62 0.07
CA CYS A 154 9.56 5.91 -0.66
C CYS A 154 9.84 6.68 -1.96
N TYR A 155 10.71 7.67 -1.93
CA TYR A 155 11.03 8.48 -3.12
C TYR A 155 11.73 7.69 -4.22
N ILE A 156 12.56 6.69 -3.88
CA ILE A 156 13.13 5.78 -4.88
C ILE A 156 12.02 5.05 -5.64
N LEU A 157 11.04 4.49 -4.94
CA LEU A 157 9.93 3.78 -5.59
C LEU A 157 9.05 4.74 -6.41
N MET A 158 8.82 5.96 -5.90
CA MET A 158 8.03 6.98 -6.60
C MET A 158 8.71 7.45 -7.88
N ALA A 159 10.02 7.69 -7.83
CA ALA A 159 10.82 8.04 -8.99
C ALA A 159 10.78 6.92 -10.03
N GLY A 160 10.98 5.66 -9.60
CA GLY A 160 10.88 4.50 -10.49
C GLY A 160 9.51 4.41 -11.18
N TYR A 161 8.42 4.66 -10.45
CA TYR A 161 7.08 4.64 -11.01
C TYR A 161 6.80 5.78 -11.99
N ASN A 162 7.25 7.00 -11.69
CA ASN A 162 7.10 8.13 -12.62
C ASN A 162 7.91 7.94 -13.90
N ILE A 163 9.12 7.38 -13.79
CA ILE A 163 9.93 7.00 -14.95
C ILE A 163 9.18 5.94 -15.77
N TYR A 164 8.62 4.92 -15.11
CA TYR A 164 7.80 3.92 -15.76
C TYR A 164 6.63 4.56 -16.53
N ILE A 165 5.86 5.47 -15.92
CA ILE A 165 4.77 6.17 -16.62
C ILE A 165 5.27 6.93 -17.84
N GLU A 166 6.29 7.78 -17.71
CA GLU A 166 6.74 8.60 -18.84
C GLU A 166 7.32 7.76 -19.98
N VAL A 167 8.02 6.67 -19.66
CA VAL A 167 8.49 5.71 -20.67
C VAL A 167 7.30 4.99 -21.32
N SER A 168 6.31 4.55 -20.57
CA SER A 168 5.08 3.94 -21.09
C SER A 168 4.35 4.86 -22.07
N ILE A 169 4.19 6.14 -21.73
CA ILE A 169 3.49 7.11 -22.58
C ILE A 169 4.35 7.46 -23.80
N SER A 170 5.63 7.79 -23.59
CA SER A 170 6.49 8.36 -24.63
C SER A 170 7.05 7.34 -25.60
N ALA A 171 7.40 6.13 -25.12
CA ALA A 171 8.03 5.09 -25.94
C ALA A 171 7.06 3.98 -26.35
N PHE A 172 6.08 3.65 -25.52
CA PHE A 172 5.17 2.52 -25.76
C PHE A 172 3.73 2.93 -26.09
N HIS A 173 3.44 4.23 -26.10
CA HIS A 173 2.13 4.80 -26.44
C HIS A 173 0.96 4.22 -25.62
N PHE A 174 1.20 3.84 -24.37
CA PHE A 174 0.13 3.45 -23.44
C PHE A 174 0.21 4.25 -22.15
N SER A 175 -0.95 4.51 -21.55
CA SER A 175 -1.04 5.24 -20.28
C SER A 175 -1.47 4.32 -19.14
N PRO A 176 -0.65 4.20 -18.08
CA PRO A 176 -1.03 3.62 -16.78
C PRO A 176 -2.30 4.22 -16.15
N TYR A 177 -2.56 5.50 -16.46
CA TYR A 177 -3.73 6.24 -15.99
C TYR A 177 -4.61 6.67 -17.15
N PRO A 178 -5.93 6.38 -17.13
CA PRO A 178 -6.81 6.80 -18.21
C PRO A 178 -6.73 8.32 -18.41
N LYS A 179 -6.62 8.74 -19.67
CA LYS A 179 -6.54 10.15 -20.11
C LYS A 179 -5.24 10.89 -19.73
N LEU A 180 -4.28 10.29 -19.00
CA LEU A 180 -3.02 10.97 -18.66
C LEU A 180 -2.12 11.21 -19.89
N ASP A 181 -2.16 10.33 -20.88
CA ASP A 181 -1.55 10.50 -22.20
C ASP A 181 -2.14 11.67 -23.00
N LYS A 182 -3.40 12.04 -22.71
CA LYS A 182 -4.14 13.08 -23.45
C LYS A 182 -3.85 14.49 -22.94
N ILE A 183 -3.22 14.64 -21.78
CA ILE A 183 -2.90 15.95 -21.22
C ILE A 183 -1.47 16.38 -21.58
N PRO A 184 -1.23 17.71 -21.76
CA PRO A 184 0.11 18.22 -22.04
C PRO A 184 1.13 17.83 -20.97
N THR A 185 2.39 17.64 -21.39
CA THR A 185 3.50 17.21 -20.52
C THR A 185 3.62 18.04 -19.24
N GLY A 186 3.44 19.36 -19.31
CA GLY A 186 3.49 20.24 -18.14
C GLY A 186 2.43 19.88 -17.07
N TYR A 187 1.22 19.51 -17.48
CA TYR A 187 0.17 19.08 -16.55
C TYR A 187 0.43 17.68 -15.99
N ARG A 188 1.08 16.78 -16.74
CA ARG A 188 1.54 15.49 -16.18
C ARG A 188 2.55 15.69 -15.05
N PHE A 189 3.49 16.61 -15.21
CA PHE A 189 4.42 16.97 -14.14
C PHE A 189 3.72 17.53 -12.90
N LEU A 190 2.63 18.29 -13.07
CA LEU A 190 1.81 18.73 -11.94
C LEU A 190 1.18 17.53 -11.19
N VAL A 191 0.64 16.54 -11.92
CA VAL A 191 0.12 15.29 -11.33
C VAL A 191 1.22 14.54 -10.57
N TYR A 192 2.45 14.51 -11.10
CA TYR A 192 3.59 13.93 -10.39
C TYR A 192 3.89 14.70 -9.11
N VAL A 193 4.01 16.03 -9.16
CA VAL A 193 4.26 16.85 -7.96
C VAL A 193 3.20 16.61 -6.87
N ILE A 194 1.92 16.54 -7.25
CA ILE A 194 0.82 16.21 -6.31
C ILE A 194 1.05 14.83 -5.69
N SER A 195 1.38 13.84 -6.50
CA SER A 195 1.63 12.47 -6.04
C SER A 195 2.85 12.40 -5.10
N TRP A 196 3.93 13.13 -5.38
CA TRP A 196 5.08 13.28 -4.48
C TRP A 196 4.69 13.95 -3.16
N GLY A 197 3.82 14.96 -3.20
CA GLY A 197 3.25 15.59 -2.02
C GLY A 197 2.48 14.60 -1.14
N LEU A 198 1.62 13.78 -1.74
CA LEU A 198 0.86 12.74 -1.02
C LEU A 198 1.78 11.68 -0.39
N VAL A 199 2.76 11.17 -1.13
CA VAL A 199 3.78 10.26 -0.60
C VAL A 199 4.49 10.89 0.60
N SER A 200 4.81 12.18 0.51
CA SER A 200 5.49 12.92 1.59
C SER A 200 4.63 12.97 2.85
N VAL A 201 3.36 13.38 2.68
CA VAL A 201 2.39 13.47 3.78
C VAL A 201 2.20 12.12 4.44
N PHE A 202 1.95 11.06 3.68
CA PHE A 202 1.70 9.74 4.25
C PHE A 202 2.94 9.08 4.86
N THR A 203 4.13 9.37 4.35
CA THR A 203 5.39 8.98 4.99
C THR A 203 5.53 9.63 6.37
N ALA A 204 5.22 10.93 6.47
CA ALA A 204 5.24 11.64 7.74
C ALA A 204 4.14 11.13 8.69
N CYS A 205 2.91 10.94 8.22
CA CYS A 205 1.82 10.38 9.01
C CYS A 205 2.17 9.00 9.58
N ASN A 206 2.74 8.12 8.75
CA ASN A 206 3.24 6.82 9.19
C ASN A 206 4.26 6.95 10.34
N TYR A 207 5.24 7.83 10.18
CA TYR A 207 6.26 8.06 11.19
C TYR A 207 5.66 8.50 12.54
N TYR A 208 4.71 9.44 12.51
CA TYR A 208 4.02 9.89 13.73
C TYR A 208 3.13 8.80 14.33
N LEU A 209 2.38 8.05 13.50
CA LEU A 209 1.57 6.92 13.95
C LEU A 209 2.42 5.89 14.70
N LEU A 210 3.55 5.47 14.12
CA LEU A 210 4.45 4.50 14.76
C LEU A 210 5.04 5.04 16.05
N ARG A 211 5.36 6.35 16.13
CA ARG A 211 5.80 6.96 17.38
C ARG A 211 4.73 6.91 18.47
N LEU A 212 3.49 7.23 18.14
CA LEU A 212 2.37 7.20 19.08
C LEU A 212 2.12 5.78 19.61
N ILE A 213 2.07 4.79 18.71
CA ILE A 213 1.87 3.37 19.09
C ILE A 213 3.00 2.88 20.01
N ASN A 214 4.26 3.24 19.71
CA ASN A 214 5.41 2.82 20.50
C ASN A 214 5.56 3.58 21.83
N GLN A 215 5.06 4.81 21.94
CA GLN A 215 5.02 5.55 23.22
C GLN A 215 4.04 4.91 24.22
N GLN A 216 2.87 4.47 23.74
CA GLN A 216 1.87 3.81 24.58
C GLN A 216 2.38 2.50 25.20
N SER A 217 3.26 1.76 24.53
CA SER A 217 3.87 0.56 25.13
C SER A 217 4.87 0.88 26.24
N SER A 218 5.56 2.01 26.12
CA SER A 218 6.61 2.44 27.04
C SER A 218 6.03 3.01 28.35
N GLY A 219 4.90 3.71 28.27
CA GLY A 219 4.19 4.26 29.43
C GLY A 219 3.52 3.20 30.31
N ALA A 220 3.15 2.06 29.74
CA ALA A 220 2.58 0.92 30.49
C ALA A 220 3.62 0.13 31.31
N GLU A 221 4.92 0.46 31.18
CA GLU A 221 6.02 -0.21 31.86
C GLU A 221 6.60 0.55 33.07
N GLN A 222 6.04 1.70 33.48
CA GLN A 222 6.46 2.29 34.76
C GLN A 222 5.93 1.45 35.93
N PRO A 223 6.79 0.76 36.71
CA PRO A 223 6.34 0.16 37.94
C PRO A 223 5.97 1.28 38.91
N ILE A 224 4.87 1.09 39.63
CA ILE A 224 4.56 1.81 40.86
C ILE A 224 5.77 1.60 41.78
N LYS A 225 6.74 2.51 41.72
CA LYS A 225 7.78 2.61 42.73
C LYS A 225 7.14 3.29 43.92
N ASP A 226 6.78 2.45 44.88
CA ASP A 226 6.66 2.69 46.32
C ASP A 226 6.62 4.18 46.72
N LYS A 227 5.41 4.65 47.06
CA LYS A 227 5.30 5.68 48.10
C LYS A 227 5.53 4.97 49.44
N LYS A 228 6.74 5.15 49.98
CA LYS A 228 7.01 4.99 51.41
C LYS A 228 6.21 6.01 52.21
#